data_AF-A0A533UBL2-F1
#
_entry.id   AF-A0A533UBL2-F1
#
_cell.length_a   1.000
_cell.length_b   1.000
_cell.length_c   1.000
_cell.angle_alpha   90.00
_cell.angle_beta   90.00
_cell.angle_gamma   90.00
#
_symmetry.space_group_name_H-M   'P 1'
#
loop_
_entity.id
_entity.type
_entity.pdbx_description
1 polymer ?
#
loop_
_entity_poly.entity_id
_entity_poly.type
_entity_poly.pdbx_seq_one_letter_code
_entity_poly.pdbx_strand_id
1 'polypeptide(L)'
;MCEVNTKNLHKISSLVIILNLYELEIALLDKEETITINDMAPNFQEAIRSFIRSLPNVELKNDPMSEEAYFYGLRNFAHFHGPRHIDSRLSQRQQEEALRTHISLLSCVIETVEQAENTKLLIRQAYDTCVSLKTRFKSAK
;
A
#
# COMPACT_ATOMS: atom_id res chain seq x y z
N MET A 1 49.02 44.16 -8.82
CA MET A 1 47.71 44.19 -8.14
C MET A 1 46.74 43.40 -8.99
N CYS A 2 46.22 42.27 -8.50
CA CYS A 2 45.16 41.53 -9.20
C CYS A 2 43.82 42.14 -8.81
N GLU A 3 43.16 42.79 -9.77
CA GLU A 3 41.77 43.19 -9.62
C GLU A 3 40.89 41.93 -9.64
N VAL A 4 40.34 41.58 -8.48
CA VAL A 4 39.34 40.52 -8.38
C VAL A 4 38.08 41.03 -9.08
N ASN A 5 37.71 40.38 -10.18
CA ASN A 5 36.53 40.73 -10.96
C ASN A 5 35.26 40.45 -10.13
N THR A 6 34.81 41.47 -9.40
CA THR A 6 33.67 41.44 -8.47
C THR A 6 32.37 40.99 -9.14
N LYS A 7 32.23 41.14 -10.46
CA LYS A 7 31.08 40.64 -11.23
C LYS A 7 30.98 39.11 -11.24
N ASN A 8 32.09 38.39 -11.16
CA ASN A 8 32.09 36.93 -11.04
C ASN A 8 31.79 36.46 -9.62
N LEU A 9 32.24 37.19 -8.60
CA LEU A 9 31.94 36.86 -7.20
C LEU A 9 30.44 36.94 -6.89
N HIS A 10 29.76 37.98 -7.38
CA HIS A 10 28.31 38.12 -7.21
C HIS A 10 27.53 37.01 -7.93
N LYS A 11 27.95 36.61 -9.14
CA LYS A 11 27.32 35.50 -9.87
C LYS A 11 27.49 34.16 -9.16
N ILE A 12 28.68 33.88 -8.62
CA ILE A 12 28.95 32.64 -7.88
C ILE A 12 28.15 32.62 -6.56
N SER A 13 28.11 33.73 -5.83
CA SER A 13 27.32 33.83 -4.59
C SER A 13 25.82 33.66 -4.84
N SER A 14 25.27 34.25 -5.91
CA SER A 14 23.86 34.08 -6.26
C SER A 14 23.54 32.64 -6.68
N LEU A 15 24.45 31.97 -7.40
CA LEU A 15 24.25 30.58 -7.82
C LEU A 15 24.22 29.61 -6.62
N VAL A 16 25.11 29.83 -5.64
CA VAL A 16 25.17 29.02 -4.40
C VAL A 16 23.92 29.21 -3.55
N ILE A 17 23.39 30.44 -3.47
CA ILE A 17 22.12 30.70 -2.75
C ILE A 17 20.95 29.99 -3.43
N ILE A 18 20.87 30.02 -4.77
CA ILE A 18 19.80 29.35 -5.52
C ILE A 18 19.88 27.82 -5.36
N LEU A 19 21.07 27.23 -5.42
CA LEU A 19 21.24 25.78 -5.22
C LEU A 19 20.83 25.35 -3.82
N ASN A 20 21.24 26.10 -2.79
CA ASN A 20 20.86 25.78 -1.40
C ASN A 20 19.35 25.93 -1.15
N LEU A 21 18.69 26.89 -1.80
CA LEU A 21 17.23 27.03 -1.71
C LEU A 21 16.50 25.88 -2.40
N TYR A 22 17.00 25.41 -3.54
CA TYR A 22 16.43 24.27 -4.26
C TYR A 22 16.58 22.96 -3.47
N GLU A 23 17.73 22.73 -2.84
CA GLU A 23 17.93 21.58 -1.96
C GLU A 23 17.04 21.64 -0.70
N LEU A 24 16.82 22.84 -0.14
CA LEU A 24 15.89 23.04 0.97
C LEU A 24 14.43 22.82 0.56
N GLU A 25 14.02 23.29 -0.62
CA GLU A 25 12.67 23.09 -1.15
C GLU A 25 12.40 21.60 -1.41
N ILE A 26 13.36 20.87 -1.99
CA ILE A 26 13.28 19.42 -2.15
C ILE A 26 13.19 18.73 -0.78
N ALA A 27 14.04 19.09 0.19
CA ALA A 27 14.02 18.48 1.51
C ALA A 27 12.76 18.82 2.32
N LEU A 28 12.11 19.95 2.05
CA LEU A 28 10.84 20.35 2.64
C LEU A 28 9.67 19.60 1.99
N LEU A 29 9.65 19.49 0.65
CA LEU A 29 8.69 18.67 -0.09
C LEU A 29 8.74 17.21 0.37
N ASP A 30 9.95 16.64 0.48
CA ASP A 30 10.17 15.27 0.93
C ASP A 30 9.64 15.05 2.35
N LYS A 31 9.84 16.02 3.26
CA LYS A 31 9.31 15.96 4.63
C LYS A 31 7.79 16.15 4.71
N GLU A 32 7.22 17.05 3.92
CA GLU A 32 5.78 17.34 3.92
C GLU A 32 4.99 16.17 3.30
N GLU A 33 5.54 15.53 2.26
CA GLU A 33 5.03 14.28 1.69
C GLU A 33 5.14 13.11 2.69
N THR A 34 6.23 13.02 3.44
CA THR A 34 6.40 11.97 4.48
C THR A 34 5.45 12.15 5.67
N ILE A 35 5.16 13.39 6.10
CA ILE A 35 4.23 13.68 7.20
C ILE A 35 2.79 13.35 6.79
N THR A 36 2.39 13.70 5.57
CA THR A 36 1.04 13.43 5.05
C THR A 36 0.77 11.94 4.84
N ILE A 37 1.76 11.15 4.42
CA ILE A 37 1.63 9.68 4.28
C ILE A 37 1.42 8.99 5.64
N ASN A 38 2.13 9.41 6.68
CA ASN A 38 2.02 8.79 8.00
C ASN A 38 0.67 9.05 8.68
N ASP A 39 0.06 10.22 8.44
CA ASP A 39 -1.26 10.56 8.99
C ASP A 39 -2.42 9.93 8.21
N MET A 40 -2.25 9.62 6.92
CA MET A 40 -3.27 8.98 6.08
C MET A 40 -3.25 7.44 6.11
N ALA A 41 -2.11 6.81 6.36
CA ALA A 41 -1.98 5.36 6.40
C ALA A 41 -2.97 4.65 7.37
N PRO A 42 -3.26 5.16 8.58
CA PRO A 42 -4.27 4.58 9.46
C PRO A 42 -5.68 4.59 8.85
N ASN A 43 -6.03 5.63 8.09
CA ASN A 43 -7.35 5.76 7.45
C ASN A 43 -7.54 4.74 6.31
N PHE A 44 -6.49 4.45 5.54
CA PHE A 44 -6.58 3.47 4.45
C PHE A 44 -6.76 2.04 4.96
N GLN A 45 -6.07 1.67 6.02
CA GLN A 45 -6.20 0.33 6.58
C GLN A 45 -7.59 0.11 7.17
N GLU A 46 -8.13 1.07 7.91
CA GLU A 46 -9.49 0.95 8.44
C GLU A 46 -10.53 0.91 7.31
N ALA A 47 -10.31 1.65 6.21
CA ALA A 47 -11.15 1.53 5.02
C ALA A 47 -11.12 0.11 4.42
N ILE A 48 -9.96 -0.55 4.43
CA ILE A 48 -9.82 -1.93 3.96
C ILE A 48 -10.43 -2.93 4.95
N ARG A 49 -10.21 -2.77 6.26
CA ARG A 49 -10.87 -3.58 7.29
C ARG A 49 -12.40 -3.46 7.22
N SER A 50 -12.89 -2.23 7.05
CA SER A 50 -14.32 -1.95 6.83
C SER A 50 -14.83 -2.63 5.57
N PHE A 51 -14.09 -2.54 4.46
CA PHE A 51 -14.41 -3.26 3.23
C PHE A 51 -14.48 -4.78 3.45
N ILE A 52 -13.49 -5.40 4.08
CA ILE A 52 -13.48 -6.85 4.36
C ILE A 52 -14.69 -7.25 5.20
N ARG A 53 -14.98 -6.49 6.27
CA ARG A 53 -16.14 -6.74 7.15
C ARG A 53 -17.48 -6.56 6.45
N SER A 54 -17.54 -5.76 5.38
CA SER A 54 -18.75 -5.63 4.55
C SER A 54 -19.02 -6.86 3.67
N LEU A 55 -18.04 -7.75 3.47
CA LEU A 55 -18.20 -8.95 2.65
C LEU A 55 -19.07 -10.00 3.39
N PRO A 56 -19.95 -10.72 2.69
CA PRO A 56 -20.86 -11.68 3.33
C PRO A 56 -20.17 -12.87 4.00
N ASN A 57 -20.61 -13.24 5.20
CA ASN A 57 -20.15 -14.43 5.94
C ASN A 57 -18.62 -14.49 6.13
N VAL A 58 -18.00 -13.33 6.31
CA VAL A 58 -16.60 -13.25 6.73
C VAL A 58 -16.50 -13.49 8.23
N GLU A 59 -15.55 -14.32 8.61
CA GLU A 59 -15.22 -14.64 10.00
C GLU A 59 -13.80 -14.13 10.29
N LEU A 60 -13.65 -13.33 11.35
CA LEU A 60 -12.35 -13.01 11.91
C LEU A 60 -11.94 -14.15 12.85
N LYS A 61 -10.75 -14.72 12.64
CA LYS A 61 -10.21 -15.79 13.49
C LYS A 61 -8.79 -15.48 13.91
N ASN A 62 -8.42 -15.98 15.09
CA ASN A 62 -7.03 -15.95 15.54
C ASN A 62 -6.20 -16.88 14.65
N ASP A 63 -5.09 -16.37 14.13
CA ASP A 63 -4.10 -17.12 13.37
C ASP A 63 -2.73 -16.96 14.08
N PRO A 64 -1.98 -18.04 14.35
CA PRO A 64 -0.71 -17.93 15.07
C PRO A 64 0.34 -17.05 14.38
N MET A 65 0.19 -16.81 13.07
CA MET A 65 1.13 -16.04 12.27
C MET A 65 0.61 -14.65 11.90
N SER A 66 -0.60 -14.29 12.33
CA SER A 66 -1.24 -13.02 11.97
C SER A 66 -2.01 -12.42 13.15
N GLU A 67 -1.89 -11.11 13.33
CA GLU A 67 -2.66 -10.38 14.35
C GLU A 67 -4.16 -10.39 14.00
N GLU A 68 -4.48 -10.37 12.70
CA GLU A 68 -5.84 -10.29 12.21
C GLU A 68 -5.98 -11.14 10.94
N ALA A 69 -6.82 -12.18 10.95
CA ALA A 69 -6.98 -13.07 9.81
C ALA A 69 -8.46 -13.32 9.46
N TYR A 70 -8.79 -13.17 8.18
CA TYR A 70 -10.15 -13.17 7.66
C TYR A 70 -10.43 -14.42 6.82
N PHE A 71 -11.57 -15.04 7.12
CA PHE A 71 -11.96 -16.34 6.59
C PHE A 71 -13.35 -16.30 5.95
N TYR A 72 -13.53 -17.11 4.92
CA TYR A 72 -14.84 -17.51 4.43
C TYR A 72 -15.04 -19.01 4.71
N GLY A 73 -15.78 -19.33 5.77
CA GLY A 73 -15.83 -20.68 6.34
C GLY A 73 -14.46 -21.14 6.86
N LEU A 74 -13.88 -22.18 6.24
CA LEU A 74 -12.58 -22.74 6.64
C LEU A 74 -11.40 -22.18 5.84
N ARG A 75 -11.63 -21.25 4.91
CA ARG A 75 -10.59 -20.74 4.00
C ARG A 75 -10.20 -19.33 4.39
N ASN A 76 -8.94 -19.14 4.80
CA ASN A 76 -8.33 -17.82 4.92
C ASN A 76 -8.22 -17.20 3.53
N PHE A 77 -8.62 -15.95 3.36
CA PHE A 77 -8.47 -15.21 2.11
C PHE A 77 -7.65 -13.92 2.26
N ALA A 78 -7.59 -13.34 3.45
CA ALA A 78 -6.79 -12.14 3.73
C ALA A 78 -6.33 -12.12 5.19
N HIS A 79 -5.16 -11.56 5.47
CA HIS A 79 -4.66 -11.39 6.83
C HIS A 79 -3.66 -10.22 6.94
N PHE A 80 -3.63 -9.55 8.10
CA PHE A 80 -2.77 -8.39 8.35
C PHE A 80 -1.54 -8.77 9.20
N HIS A 81 -0.36 -8.39 8.72
CA HIS A 81 0.89 -8.50 9.45
C HIS A 81 1.27 -7.13 10.04
N GLY A 82 0.82 -6.90 11.27
CA GLY A 82 0.98 -5.60 11.93
C GLY A 82 0.14 -4.51 11.26
N PRO A 83 0.45 -3.23 11.51
CA PRO A 83 -0.39 -2.15 11.03
C PRO A 83 -0.40 -2.09 9.51
N ARG A 84 0.76 -2.14 8.85
CA ARG A 84 0.89 -1.69 7.46
C ARG A 84 0.78 -2.75 6.39
N HIS A 85 0.85 -4.03 6.73
CA HIS A 85 0.96 -5.09 5.75
C HIS A 85 -0.29 -5.94 5.72
N ILE A 86 -0.80 -6.20 4.53
CA ILE A 86 -1.89 -7.13 4.30
C ILE A 86 -1.53 -8.10 3.20
N ASP A 87 -1.79 -9.37 3.48
CA ASP A 87 -1.55 -10.48 2.58
C ASP A 87 -2.88 -11.09 2.14
N SER A 88 -3.02 -11.34 0.83
CA SER A 88 -4.22 -11.95 0.24
C SER A 88 -3.89 -13.27 -0.47
N ARG A 89 -4.74 -14.28 -0.26
CA ARG A 89 -4.53 -15.62 -0.85
C ARG A 89 -5.12 -15.69 -2.25
N LEU A 90 -4.34 -15.20 -3.20
CA LEU A 90 -4.64 -15.26 -4.63
C LEU A 90 -4.25 -16.62 -5.24
N SER A 91 -4.96 -17.05 -6.28
CA SER A 91 -4.53 -18.16 -7.13
C SER A 91 -3.29 -17.78 -7.95
N GLN A 92 -2.54 -18.76 -8.45
CA GLN A 92 -1.34 -18.51 -9.26
C GLN A 92 -1.61 -17.56 -10.43
N ARG A 93 -2.73 -17.74 -11.16
CA ARG A 93 -3.08 -16.85 -12.29
C ARG A 93 -3.34 -15.40 -11.84
N GLN A 94 -4.00 -15.21 -10.70
CA GLN A 94 -4.26 -13.88 -10.15
C GLN A 94 -2.98 -13.22 -9.65
N GLN A 95 -2.04 -13.99 -9.09
CA GLN A 95 -0.71 -13.49 -8.73
C GLN A 95 0.05 -13.03 -9.97
N GLU A 96 0.06 -13.84 -11.03
CA GLU A 96 0.68 -13.50 -12.32
C GLU A 96 0.06 -12.26 -12.96
N GLU A 97 -1.25 -12.08 -12.84
CA GLU A 97 -1.95 -10.88 -13.34
C GLU A 97 -1.61 -9.63 -12.52
N ALA A 98 -1.64 -9.72 -11.18
CA ALA A 98 -1.27 -8.60 -10.31
C ALA A 98 0.19 -8.14 -10.54
N LEU A 99 1.10 -9.11 -10.74
CA LEU A 99 2.49 -8.84 -11.11
C LEU A 99 2.62 -8.09 -12.44
N ARG A 100 1.80 -8.44 -13.44
CA ARG A 100 1.83 -7.81 -14.76
C ARG A 100 1.24 -6.40 -14.77
N THR A 101 0.25 -6.14 -13.92
CA THR A 101 -0.45 -4.85 -13.86
C THR A 101 0.17 -3.87 -12.88
N HIS A 102 1.29 -4.24 -12.23
CA HIS A 102 1.90 -3.48 -11.14
C HIS A 102 0.93 -3.17 -9.98
N ILE A 103 -0.18 -3.90 -9.89
CA ILE A 103 -1.07 -3.89 -8.73
C ILE A 103 -0.28 -4.60 -7.63
N SER A 104 0.22 -3.81 -6.68
CA SER A 104 1.33 -4.19 -5.82
C SER A 104 1.14 -5.56 -5.18
N LEU A 105 2.23 -6.32 -5.23
CA LEU A 105 2.49 -7.64 -4.67
C LEU A 105 1.76 -7.98 -3.36
N LEU A 106 1.64 -9.30 -3.18
CA LEU A 106 1.09 -10.11 -2.07
C LEU A 106 1.26 -9.59 -0.63
N SER A 107 2.06 -8.55 -0.39
CA SER A 107 2.17 -7.79 0.86
C SER A 107 2.39 -6.30 0.51
N CYS A 108 1.40 -5.45 0.75
CA CYS A 108 1.43 -4.03 0.37
C CYS A 108 1.58 -3.13 1.60
N VAL A 109 2.50 -2.16 1.53
CA VAL A 109 2.48 -0.99 2.42
C VAL A 109 1.52 0.03 1.80
N ILE A 110 0.48 0.39 2.54
CA ILE A 110 -0.62 1.20 2.01
C ILE A 110 -0.41 2.67 2.37
N GLU A 111 0.06 3.43 1.39
CA GLU A 111 0.48 4.83 1.52
C GLU A 111 -0.37 5.76 0.64
N THR A 112 -1.01 5.21 -0.40
CA THR A 112 -1.84 5.98 -1.34
C THR A 112 -3.27 5.44 -1.47
N VAL A 113 -4.19 6.31 -1.89
CA VAL A 113 -5.57 5.93 -2.21
C VAL A 113 -5.61 4.83 -3.27
N GLU A 114 -4.78 4.95 -4.31
CA GLU A 114 -4.70 3.97 -5.39
C GLU A 114 -4.29 2.59 -4.88
N GLN A 115 -3.26 2.51 -4.02
CA GLN A 115 -2.84 1.26 -3.38
C GLN A 115 -3.97 0.66 -2.53
N ALA A 116 -4.71 1.49 -1.80
CA ALA A 116 -5.84 1.03 -0.99
C ALA A 116 -6.96 0.43 -1.85
N GLU A 117 -7.34 1.08 -2.95
CA GLU A 117 -8.36 0.57 -3.88
C GLU A 117 -7.89 -0.70 -4.60
N ASN A 118 -6.65 -0.73 -5.06
CA ASN A 118 -6.04 -1.91 -5.68
C ASN A 118 -6.00 -3.10 -4.71
N THR A 119 -5.69 -2.85 -3.45
CA THR A 119 -5.70 -3.87 -2.40
C THR A 119 -7.11 -4.40 -2.15
N LYS A 120 -8.14 -3.55 -2.12
CA LYS A 120 -9.56 -4.00 -2.03
C LYS A 120 -9.93 -4.91 -3.19
N LEU A 121 -9.48 -4.61 -4.41
CA LEU A 121 -9.71 -5.47 -5.58
C LEU A 121 -9.08 -6.85 -5.41
N LEU A 122 -7.82 -6.94 -4.97
CA LEU A 122 -7.14 -8.22 -4.73
C LEU A 122 -7.82 -9.04 -3.63
N ILE A 123 -8.20 -8.40 -2.53
CA ILE A 123 -8.97 -9.05 -1.45
C ILE A 123 -10.28 -9.61 -1.98
N ARG A 124 -11.00 -8.85 -2.82
CA ARG A 124 -12.25 -9.31 -3.42
C ARG A 124 -12.05 -10.55 -4.28
N GLN A 125 -10.99 -10.57 -5.09
CA GLN A 125 -10.64 -11.73 -5.91
C GLN A 125 -10.29 -12.97 -5.07
N ALA A 126 -9.55 -12.80 -3.96
CA ALA A 126 -9.24 -13.88 -3.03
C ALA A 126 -10.50 -14.42 -2.34
N TYR A 127 -11.39 -13.52 -1.90
CA TYR A 127 -12.69 -13.86 -1.32
C TYR A 127 -13.58 -14.64 -2.32
N ASP A 128 -13.76 -14.11 -3.54
CA ASP A 128 -14.60 -14.74 -4.56
C ASP A 128 -14.08 -16.14 -4.95
N THR A 129 -12.75 -16.31 -4.93
CA THR A 129 -12.12 -17.63 -5.10
C THR A 129 -12.51 -18.60 -3.98
N CYS A 130 -12.48 -18.15 -2.72
CA CYS A 130 -12.90 -18.96 -1.58
C CYS A 130 -14.39 -19.34 -1.64
N VAL A 131 -15.25 -18.39 -2.07
CA VAL A 131 -16.68 -18.63 -2.30
C VAL A 131 -16.89 -19.70 -3.36
N SER A 132 -16.26 -19.52 -4.54
CA SER A 132 -16.37 -20.45 -5.67
C SER A 132 -15.90 -21.86 -5.31
N LEU A 133 -14.83 -21.98 -4.53
CA LEU A 133 -14.37 -23.28 -4.05
C LEU A 133 -15.41 -23.92 -3.12
N LYS A 134 -15.99 -23.17 -2.17
CA LYS A 134 -17.01 -23.70 -1.24
C LYS A 134 -18.28 -24.16 -1.98
N THR A 135 -18.73 -23.42 -2.99
CA THR A 135 -19.93 -23.79 -3.77
C THR A 135 -19.71 -25.04 -4.60
N ARG A 136 -18.53 -25.23 -5.20
CA ARG A 136 -18.16 -26.47 -5.90
C ARG A 136 -18.25 -27.71 -4.99
N PHE A 137 -17.81 -27.61 -3.74
CA PHE A 137 -17.92 -28.72 -2.78
C PHE A 137 -19.36 -28.99 -2.31
N LYS A 138 -20.27 -28.02 -2.40
CA LYS A 138 -21.70 -28.22 -2.10
C LYS A 138 -22.48 -28.86 -3.25
N SER A 139 -22.10 -28.58 -4.51
CA SER A 139 -22.75 -29.21 -5.69
C SER A 139 -22.27 -30.63 -5.98
N ALA A 140 -21.15 -31.07 -5.39
CA ALA A 140 -20.63 -32.43 -5.54
C ALA A 140 -21.25 -33.44 -4.54
N LYS A 141 -22.40 -33.11 -3.96
CA LYS A 141 -23.12 -33.94 -2.98
C LYS A 141 -24.51 -34.29 -3.49
#